data_AF-A0AAV9DLU9-F1
#
_entry.id   AF-A0AAV9DLU9-F1
#
_cell.length_a   1.000
_cell.length_b   1.000
_cell.length_c   1.000
_cell.angle_alpha   90.00
_cell.angle_beta   90.00
_cell.angle_gamma   90.00
#
_symmetry.space_group_name_H-M   'P 1'
#
loop_
_entity.id
_entity.type
_entity.pdbx_description
1 polymer ?
#
loop_
_entity_poly.entity_id
_entity_poly.type
_entity_poly.pdbx_seq_one_letter_code
_entity_poly.pdbx_strand_id
1 'polypeptide(L)'
;MPVKWILHWQPNLGTTVSTQTLTEVCQCVESIHGSKDGRWKATLTYYKPMLRGQPGKYYFIIRSHRIILEAESSIQIIMEKIQSYKSRVSLNYEVEYLPISSLEKSKRILEDFVDISQEIITKKSLPGHFIPIEPNFGEYGLSDRYNSQHTAIQYAAAMAHLIASGRN
;
A
#
# COMPACT_ATOMS: atom_id res chain seq x y z
N MET A 1 -14.69 -4.25 12.09
CA MET A 1 -13.53 -4.81 11.36
C MET A 1 -12.30 -4.23 12.02
N PRO A 2 -11.25 -5.02 12.30
CA PRO A 2 -10.01 -4.49 12.84
C PRO A 2 -9.33 -3.54 11.86
N VAL A 3 -8.59 -2.56 12.38
CA VAL A 3 -7.82 -1.63 11.55
C VAL A 3 -6.67 -2.38 10.90
N LYS A 4 -6.50 -2.14 9.59
CA LYS A 4 -5.31 -2.55 8.83
C LYS A 4 -4.60 -1.30 8.35
N TRP A 5 -3.28 -1.29 8.44
CA TRP A 5 -2.40 -0.26 7.91
C TRP A 5 -1.43 -0.84 6.89
N ILE A 6 -1.19 -0.11 5.79
CA ILE A 6 -0.18 -0.46 4.80
C ILE A 6 1.05 0.41 5.01
N LEU A 7 2.20 -0.22 5.20
CA LEU A 7 3.52 0.42 5.25
C LEU A 7 4.25 0.13 3.95
N HIS A 8 4.81 1.15 3.32
CA HIS A 8 5.66 1.03 2.14
C HIS A 8 7.13 1.12 2.53
N TRP A 9 7.95 0.19 2.06
CA TRP A 9 9.40 0.32 2.17
C TRP A 9 9.93 1.20 1.04
N GLN A 10 10.50 2.34 1.41
CA GLN A 10 11.15 3.23 0.47
C GLN A 10 12.68 3.13 0.60
N PRO A 11 13.39 2.64 -0.44
CA PRO A 11 14.85 2.64 -0.44
C PRO A 11 15.41 4.08 -0.53
N ASN A 12 16.62 4.27 -0.04
CA ASN A 12 17.33 5.55 -0.18
C ASN A 12 17.59 5.87 -1.65
N LEU A 13 17.52 7.14 -2.02
CA LEU A 13 17.77 7.61 -3.39
C LEU A 13 19.13 7.12 -3.90
N GLY A 14 19.15 6.60 -5.13
CA GLY A 14 20.37 6.08 -5.76
C GLY A 14 20.79 4.68 -5.29
N THR A 15 20.04 4.03 -4.41
CA THR A 15 20.38 2.68 -3.93
C THR A 15 19.74 1.60 -4.78
N THR A 16 20.54 0.66 -5.28
CA THR A 16 20.02 -0.53 -5.97
C THR A 16 19.48 -1.53 -4.95
N VAL A 17 18.18 -1.79 -4.99
CA VAL A 17 17.54 -2.77 -4.11
C VAL A 17 17.85 -4.18 -4.61
N SER A 18 18.67 -4.91 -3.85
CA SER A 18 18.96 -6.31 -4.11
C SER A 18 17.97 -7.25 -3.42
N THR A 19 17.91 -8.50 -3.87
CA THR A 19 17.14 -9.56 -3.17
C THR A 19 17.63 -9.76 -1.73
N GLN A 20 18.94 -9.59 -1.49
CA GLN A 20 19.53 -9.71 -0.15
C GLN A 20 19.02 -8.59 0.76
N THR A 21 19.03 -7.34 0.29
CA THR A 21 18.49 -6.18 1.03
C THR A 21 17.03 -6.41 1.43
N LEU A 22 16.20 -6.89 0.49
CA LEU A 22 14.78 -7.19 0.78
C LEU A 22 14.63 -8.30 1.83
N THR A 23 15.52 -9.29 1.81
CA THR A 23 15.51 -10.40 2.78
C THR A 23 15.89 -9.90 4.18
N GLU A 24 16.92 -9.06 4.28
CA GLU A 24 17.36 -8.48 5.54
C GLU A 24 16.30 -7.55 6.16
N VAL A 25 15.60 -6.77 5.33
CA VAL A 25 14.44 -5.95 5.76
C VAL A 25 13.30 -6.85 6.28
N CYS A 26 13.02 -7.98 5.61
CA CYS A 26 12.03 -8.96 6.11
C CYS A 26 12.41 -9.51 7.48
N GLN A 27 13.68 -9.86 7.69
CA GLN A 27 14.18 -10.38 8.96
C GLN A 27 14.12 -9.33 10.08
N CYS A 28 14.24 -8.03 9.77
CA CYS A 28 14.02 -6.96 10.76
C CYS A 28 12.58 -6.97 11.27
N VAL A 29 11.62 -7.14 10.38
CA VAL A 29 10.20 -7.20 10.76
C VAL A 29 9.87 -8.52 11.49
N GLU A 30 10.53 -9.62 11.14
CA GLU A 30 10.39 -10.87 11.90
C GLU A 30 10.95 -10.76 13.32
N SER A 31 11.99 -9.94 13.54
CA SER A 31 12.56 -9.71 14.87
C SER A 31 11.64 -8.96 15.84
N ILE A 32 10.62 -8.28 15.32
CA ILE A 32 9.56 -7.62 16.10
C ILE A 32 8.27 -8.44 16.15
N HIS A 33 8.38 -9.77 16.02
CA HIS A 33 7.28 -10.73 15.98
C HIS A 33 6.35 -10.58 14.76
N GLY A 34 6.80 -9.89 13.71
CA GLY A 34 6.09 -9.89 12.44
C GLY A 34 6.15 -11.27 11.78
N SER A 35 5.07 -11.67 11.11
CA SER A 35 5.04 -12.90 10.33
C SER A 35 5.04 -12.57 8.84
N LYS A 36 5.81 -13.35 8.07
CA LYS A 36 5.81 -13.25 6.60
C LYS A 36 4.72 -14.16 6.03
N ASP A 37 3.64 -13.57 5.55
CA ASP A 37 2.48 -14.31 5.01
C ASP A 37 2.59 -14.62 3.49
N GLY A 38 3.81 -14.62 2.94
CA GLY A 38 4.10 -15.03 1.56
C GLY A 38 4.31 -13.89 0.56
N ARG A 39 4.54 -14.25 -0.71
CA ARG A 39 4.71 -13.29 -1.82
C ARG A 39 3.36 -13.05 -2.48
N TRP A 40 2.87 -11.83 -2.41
CA TRP A 40 1.65 -11.41 -3.10
C TRP A 40 1.99 -10.76 -4.46
N LYS A 41 1.17 -11.06 -5.48
CA LYS A 41 1.24 -10.41 -6.80
C LYS A 41 -0.09 -9.70 -7.06
N ALA A 42 -0.13 -8.39 -6.85
CA ALA A 42 -1.24 -7.58 -7.31
C ALA A 42 -1.12 -7.37 -8.83
N THR A 43 -2.07 -7.92 -9.59
CA THR A 43 -2.21 -7.62 -11.02
C THR A 43 -3.27 -6.53 -11.16
N LEU A 44 -2.84 -5.39 -11.68
CA LEU A 44 -3.73 -4.27 -11.94
C LEU A 44 -4.43 -4.48 -13.28
N THR A 45 -5.75 -4.60 -13.25
CA THR A 45 -6.56 -4.72 -14.47
C THR A 45 -7.51 -3.54 -14.57
N TYR A 46 -7.41 -2.79 -15.65
CA TYR A 46 -8.36 -1.76 -16.04
C TYR A 46 -9.39 -2.38 -16.98
N TYR A 47 -10.67 -2.10 -16.75
CA TYR A 47 -11.75 -2.50 -17.65
C TYR A 47 -12.63 -1.31 -18.01
N LYS A 48 -12.89 -1.16 -19.30
CA LYS A 48 -13.91 -0.26 -19.85
C LYS A 48 -15.11 -1.09 -20.30
N PRO A 49 -16.13 -1.30 -19.46
CA PRO A 49 -17.31 -2.02 -19.88
C PRO A 49 -18.07 -1.22 -20.95
N MET A 50 -18.46 -1.89 -22.03
CA MET A 50 -19.43 -1.37 -22.98
C MET A 50 -20.85 -1.58 -22.44
N LEU A 51 -21.25 -0.79 -21.44
CA LEU A 51 -22.61 -0.79 -20.94
C LEU A 51 -23.48 0.10 -21.83
N ARG A 52 -24.47 -0.50 -22.49
CA ARG A 52 -25.51 0.25 -23.23
C ARG A 52 -26.28 1.11 -22.22
N GLY A 53 -26.00 2.41 -22.18
CA GLY A 53 -26.73 3.39 -21.37
C GLY A 53 -25.87 4.26 -20.45
N GLN A 54 -24.61 3.90 -20.15
CA GLN A 54 -23.69 4.76 -19.38
C GLN A 54 -22.25 4.69 -19.93
N PRO A 55 -21.95 5.37 -21.04
CA PRO A 55 -20.57 5.51 -21.52
C PRO A 55 -19.73 6.31 -20.52
N GLY A 56 -18.53 5.83 -20.19
CA GLY A 56 -17.55 6.59 -19.40
C GLY A 56 -17.31 6.10 -17.98
N LYS A 57 -17.88 4.97 -17.56
CA LYS A 57 -17.52 4.33 -16.29
C LYS A 57 -16.29 3.45 -16.46
N TYR A 58 -15.27 3.71 -15.64
CA TYR A 58 -14.06 2.90 -15.60
C TYR A 58 -14.07 2.09 -14.31
N TYR A 59 -13.55 0.86 -14.38
CA TYR A 59 -13.43 0.04 -13.19
C TYR A 59 -11.99 -0.39 -12.99
N PHE A 60 -11.58 -0.38 -11.73
CA PHE A 60 -10.26 -0.70 -11.25
C PHE A 60 -10.36 -1.93 -10.36
N ILE A 61 -9.67 -3.01 -10.74
CA ILE A 61 -9.75 -4.28 -10.02
C ILE A 61 -8.39 -4.62 -9.41
N ILE A 62 -8.35 -4.72 -8.08
CA ILE A 62 -7.23 -5.32 -7.35
C ILE A 62 -7.60 -6.78 -7.08
N ARG A 63 -7.16 -7.68 -7.98
CA ARG A 63 -7.58 -9.08 -8.00
C ARG A 63 -7.27 -9.84 -6.71
N SER A 64 -6.16 -9.51 -6.04
CA SER A 64 -5.73 -10.15 -4.79
C SER A 64 -6.66 -9.85 -3.61
N HIS A 65 -7.26 -8.66 -3.58
CA HIS A 65 -8.11 -8.20 -2.48
C HIS A 65 -9.60 -8.28 -2.84
N ARG A 66 -9.94 -8.77 -4.04
CA ARG A 66 -11.31 -8.77 -4.60
C ARG A 66 -11.97 -7.38 -4.52
N ILE A 67 -11.17 -6.32 -4.65
CA ILE A 67 -11.64 -4.94 -4.60
C ILE A 67 -11.93 -4.50 -6.03
N ILE A 68 -13.14 -3.97 -6.23
CA ILE A 68 -13.56 -3.28 -7.45
C ILE A 68 -13.83 -1.83 -7.06
N LEU A 69 -13.12 -0.90 -7.67
CA LEU A 69 -13.33 0.55 -7.52
C LEU A 69 -13.87 1.11 -8.83
N GLU A 70 -14.89 1.94 -8.75
CA GLU A 70 -15.27 2.81 -9.88
C GLU A 70 -14.22 3.91 -10.00
N ALA A 71 -13.71 4.12 -11.20
CA ALA A 71 -12.66 5.07 -11.52
C ALA A 71 -13.18 6.10 -12.51
N GLU A 72 -12.64 7.30 -12.43
CA GLU A 72 -12.91 8.37 -13.37
C GLU A 72 -12.17 8.16 -14.70
N SER A 73 -12.55 8.93 -15.72
CA SER A 73 -11.94 8.88 -17.06
C SER A 73 -10.44 9.19 -17.09
N SER A 74 -9.95 9.90 -16.07
CA SER A 74 -8.52 10.19 -15.86
C SER A 74 -7.68 8.93 -15.64
N ILE A 75 -8.29 7.80 -15.28
CA ILE A 75 -7.56 6.54 -15.03
C ILE A 75 -6.79 6.06 -16.25
N GLN A 76 -7.28 6.31 -17.47
CA GLN A 76 -6.59 5.91 -18.69
C GLN A 76 -5.24 6.62 -18.84
N ILE A 77 -5.23 7.94 -18.60
CA ILE A 77 -4.01 8.76 -18.62
C ILE A 77 -3.05 8.33 -17.52
N ILE A 78 -3.57 8.00 -16.34
CA ILE A 78 -2.76 7.46 -15.25
C ILE A 78 -2.13 6.14 -15.70
N MET A 79 -2.92 5.17 -16.21
CA MET A 79 -2.46 3.85 -16.67
C MET A 79 -1.41 3.88 -17.80
N GLU A 80 -1.47 4.88 -18.68
CA GLU A 80 -0.44 5.11 -19.69
C GLU A 80 0.83 5.72 -19.08
N LYS A 81 0.68 6.73 -18.21
CA LYS A 81 1.82 7.35 -17.50
C LYS A 81 2.58 6.36 -16.62
N ILE A 82 1.91 5.35 -16.06
CA ILE A 82 2.57 4.36 -15.18
C ILE A 82 3.39 3.31 -15.94
N GLN A 83 3.37 3.32 -17.29
CA GLN A 83 3.95 2.25 -18.11
C GLN A 83 3.53 0.88 -17.58
N SER A 84 2.21 0.62 -17.54
CA SER A 84 1.58 -0.55 -16.90
C SER A 84 2.14 -1.94 -17.31
N TYR A 85 2.96 -1.98 -18.37
CA TYR A 85 3.68 -3.15 -18.85
C TYR A 85 4.98 -3.46 -18.05
N LYS A 86 5.50 -2.54 -17.25
CA LYS A 86 6.69 -2.78 -16.41
C LYS A 86 6.28 -3.35 -15.05
N SER A 87 6.68 -4.59 -14.79
CA SER A 87 6.54 -5.21 -13.47
C SER A 87 7.37 -4.43 -12.44
N ARG A 88 6.70 -3.86 -11.44
CA ARG A 88 7.35 -3.19 -10.30
C ARG A 88 7.29 -4.10 -9.08
N VAL A 89 8.43 -4.28 -8.43
CA VAL A 89 8.52 -4.99 -7.16
C VAL A 89 8.63 -3.94 -6.06
N SER A 90 7.70 -3.96 -5.12
CA SER A 90 7.78 -3.20 -3.88
C SER A 90 7.56 -4.10 -2.69
N LEU A 91 8.19 -3.75 -1.58
CA LEU A 91 7.97 -4.40 -0.30
C LEU A 91 6.96 -3.54 0.46
N ASN A 92 5.80 -4.13 0.75
CA ASN A 92 4.79 -3.49 1.59
C ASN A 92 4.42 -4.46 2.72
N TYR A 93 4.14 -3.90 3.88
CA TYR A 93 3.70 -4.62 5.06
C TYR A 93 2.26 -4.24 5.38
N GLU A 94 1.45 -5.24 5.69
CA GLU A 94 0.13 -5.03 6.28
C GLU A 94 0.24 -5.23 7.79
N VAL A 95 -0.18 -4.24 8.56
CA VAL A 95 -0.24 -4.31 10.03
C VAL A 95 -1.70 -4.31 10.45
N GLU A 96 -2.17 -5.43 10.99
CA GLU A 96 -3.55 -5.61 11.46
C GLU A 96 -3.63 -5.52 12.99
N TYR A 97 -4.40 -4.56 13.50
CA TYR A 97 -4.54 -4.33 14.94
C TYR A 97 -5.83 -4.95 15.49
N LEU A 98 -5.71 -6.12 16.12
CA LEU A 98 -6.82 -6.79 16.81
C LEU A 98 -6.87 -6.38 18.30
N PRO A 99 -8.03 -6.03 18.89
CA PRO A 99 -9.36 -5.81 18.29
C PRO A 99 -9.64 -4.31 17.98
N ILE A 100 -8.61 -3.51 17.67
CA ILE A 100 -8.75 -2.05 17.52
C ILE A 100 -9.53 -1.74 16.24
N SER A 101 -10.56 -0.89 16.37
CA SER A 101 -11.37 -0.42 15.24
C SER A 101 -11.39 1.10 15.08
N SER A 102 -10.71 1.83 15.97
CA SER A 102 -10.54 3.28 15.89
C SER A 102 -9.25 3.59 15.15
N LEU A 103 -9.35 4.40 14.09
CA LEU A 103 -8.20 4.85 13.30
C LEU A 103 -7.24 5.67 14.16
N GLU A 104 -7.74 6.65 14.90
CA GLU A 104 -6.91 7.54 15.71
C GLU A 104 -6.12 6.76 16.77
N LYS A 105 -6.76 5.80 17.44
CA LYS A 105 -6.07 4.93 18.40
C LYS A 105 -5.01 4.06 17.72
N SER A 106 -5.33 3.49 16.57
CA SER A 106 -4.39 2.64 15.83
C SER A 106 -3.20 3.41 15.25
N LYS A 107 -3.40 4.67 14.86
CA LYS A 107 -2.37 5.52 14.27
C LYS A 107 -1.22 5.78 15.24
N ARG A 108 -1.52 6.08 16.51
CA ARG A 108 -0.48 6.28 17.54
C ARG A 108 0.39 5.04 17.70
N ILE A 109 -0.22 3.86 17.67
CA ILE A 109 0.50 2.58 17.77
C ILE A 109 1.30 2.29 16.49
N LEU A 110 0.80 2.73 15.33
CA LEU A 110 1.52 2.64 14.06
C LEU A 110 2.78 3.50 14.06
N GLU A 111 2.69 4.73 14.57
CA GLU A 111 3.83 5.64 14.71
C GLU A 111 4.93 5.00 15.57
N ASP A 112 4.57 4.48 16.75
CA ASP A 112 5.50 3.74 17.62
C ASP A 112 6.14 2.54 16.90
N PHE A 113 5.35 1.79 16.12
CA PHE A 113 5.84 0.65 15.35
C PHE A 113 6.82 1.06 14.24
N VAL A 114 6.55 2.16 13.55
CA VAL A 114 7.44 2.70 12.50
C VAL A 114 8.76 3.13 13.12
N ASP A 115 8.75 3.79 14.27
CA ASP A 115 9.97 4.21 14.98
C ASP A 115 10.82 3.01 15.40
N ILE A 116 10.21 1.99 16.00
CA ILE A 116 10.90 0.74 16.38
C ILE A 116 11.50 0.08 15.14
N SER A 117 10.74 -0.02 14.04
CA SER A 117 11.20 -0.62 12.80
C SER A 117 12.40 0.15 12.23
N GLN A 118 12.33 1.48 12.24
CA GLN A 118 13.39 2.35 11.74
C GLN A 118 14.68 2.22 12.57
N GLU A 119 14.57 2.07 13.89
CA GLU A 119 15.72 1.84 14.76
C GLU A 119 16.47 0.55 14.37
N ILE A 120 15.74 -0.53 14.13
CA ILE A 120 16.33 -1.84 13.77
C ILE A 120 17.00 -1.77 12.40
N ILE A 121 16.34 -1.12 11.44
CA ILE A 121 16.88 -0.87 10.10
C ILE A 121 18.19 -0.08 10.16
N THR A 122 18.22 0.98 10.97
CA THR A 122 19.39 1.83 11.15
C THR A 122 20.54 1.06 11.81
N LYS A 123 20.24 0.26 12.84
CA LYS A 123 21.22 -0.63 13.50
C LYS A 123 21.85 -1.63 12.53
N LYS A 124 21.10 -2.13 11.55
CA LYS A 124 21.61 -3.03 10.50
C LYS A 124 22.19 -2.30 9.28
N SER A 125 22.25 -0.97 9.29
CA SER A 125 22.74 -0.15 8.16
C SER A 125 22.00 -0.43 6.85
N LEU A 126 20.72 -0.77 6.91
CA LEU A 126 19.91 -1.07 5.72
C LEU A 126 19.49 0.22 5.01
N PRO A 127 19.56 0.29 3.67
CA PRO A 127 19.21 1.48 2.93
C PRO A 127 17.71 1.61 2.73
N GLY A 128 17.07 2.50 3.50
CA GLY A 128 15.68 2.88 3.33
C GLY A 128 14.97 3.15 4.65
N HIS A 129 13.66 3.38 4.54
CA HIS A 129 12.78 3.56 5.68
C HIS A 129 11.35 3.11 5.35
N PHE A 130 10.57 2.83 6.40
CA PHE A 130 9.14 2.57 6.26
C PHE A 130 8.35 3.87 6.25
N ILE A 131 7.40 3.97 5.32
CA ILE A 131 6.48 5.09 5.22
C ILE A 131 5.06 4.55 5.39
N PRO A 132 4.29 5.03 6.39
CA PRO A 132 2.89 4.69 6.50
C PRO A 132 2.09 5.31 5.37
N ILE A 133 1.25 4.52 4.72
CA ILE A 133 0.29 5.00 3.75
C ILE A 133 -0.93 5.52 4.51
N GLU A 134 -1.00 6.84 4.68
CA GLU A 134 -2.05 7.52 5.42
C GLU A 134 -2.93 8.39 4.49
N PRO A 135 -3.98 7.81 3.87
CA PRO A 135 -4.98 8.59 3.16
C PRO A 135 -5.74 9.49 4.12
N ASN A 136 -6.12 10.68 3.67
CA ASN A 136 -7.08 11.50 4.39
C ASN A 136 -8.49 10.93 4.24
N PHE A 137 -8.88 10.01 5.13
CA PHE A 137 -10.19 9.36 5.09
C PHE A 137 -11.37 10.34 5.21
N GLY A 138 -11.15 11.52 5.83
CA GLY A 138 -12.15 12.57 5.96
C GLY A 138 -12.59 13.17 4.61
N GLU A 139 -11.68 13.24 3.63
CA GLU A 139 -12.02 13.71 2.26
C GLU A 139 -12.99 12.77 1.54
N TYR A 140 -13.03 11.50 1.96
CA TYR A 140 -13.94 10.48 1.43
C TYR A 140 -15.22 10.34 2.28
N GLY A 141 -15.44 11.24 3.25
CA GLY A 141 -16.59 11.21 4.14
C GLY A 141 -16.61 10.05 5.12
N LEU A 142 -15.45 9.43 5.39
CA LEU A 142 -15.34 8.31 6.32
C LEU A 142 -15.07 8.80 7.74
N SER A 143 -15.67 8.13 8.71
CA SER A 143 -15.49 8.38 10.14
C SER A 143 -14.34 7.56 10.72
N ASP A 144 -13.94 7.84 11.97
CA ASP A 144 -12.86 7.12 12.69
C ASP A 144 -13.07 5.60 12.77
N ARG A 145 -14.30 5.12 12.69
CA ARG A 145 -14.63 3.70 12.83
C ARG A 145 -14.28 2.92 11.55
N TYR A 146 -13.26 2.09 11.66
CA TYR A 146 -12.71 1.31 10.55
C TYR A 146 -13.70 0.31 9.95
N ASN A 147 -13.73 0.27 8.62
CA ASN A 147 -14.59 -0.57 7.80
C ASN A 147 -13.90 -0.92 6.47
N SER A 148 -14.55 -1.69 5.60
CA SER A 148 -14.00 -2.13 4.32
C SER A 148 -13.65 -1.01 3.34
N GLN A 149 -14.31 0.16 3.43
CA GLN A 149 -14.01 1.31 2.57
C GLN A 149 -12.63 1.91 2.89
N HIS A 150 -12.26 1.92 4.18
CA HIS A 150 -10.94 2.37 4.61
C HIS A 150 -9.82 1.52 4.02
N THR A 151 -9.99 0.19 4.07
CA THR A 151 -9.07 -0.75 3.45
C THR A 151 -8.95 -0.48 1.96
N ALA A 152 -10.07 -0.30 1.26
CA ALA A 152 -10.08 -0.02 -0.17
C ALA A 152 -9.31 1.26 -0.53
N ILE A 153 -9.48 2.34 0.24
CA ILE A 153 -8.77 3.60 0.04
C ILE A 153 -7.27 3.45 0.34
N GLN A 154 -6.89 2.74 1.41
CA GLN A 154 -5.46 2.49 1.70
C GLN A 154 -4.78 1.73 0.58
N TYR A 155 -5.40 0.66 0.08
CA TYR A 155 -4.86 -0.09 -1.06
C TYR A 155 -4.76 0.79 -2.31
N ALA A 156 -5.75 1.64 -2.57
CA ALA A 156 -5.68 2.60 -3.68
C ALA A 156 -4.52 3.60 -3.52
N ALA A 157 -4.33 4.13 -2.31
CA ALA A 157 -3.24 5.06 -2.00
C ALA A 157 -1.85 4.40 -2.06
N ALA A 158 -1.71 3.17 -1.58
CA ALA A 158 -0.47 2.40 -1.67
C ALA A 158 -0.08 2.14 -3.13
N MET A 159 -1.07 1.83 -3.97
CA MET A 159 -0.88 1.71 -5.42
C MET A 159 -0.48 3.04 -6.05
N ALA A 160 -1.12 4.16 -5.67
CA ALA A 160 -0.74 5.49 -6.14
C ALA A 160 0.71 5.85 -5.76
N HIS A 161 1.15 5.46 -4.55
CA HIS A 161 2.53 5.65 -4.08
C HIS A 161 3.53 4.84 -4.92
N LEU A 162 3.24 3.56 -5.19
CA LEU A 162 4.05 2.70 -6.06
C LEU A 162 4.17 3.24 -7.49
N ILE A 163 3.10 3.89 -7.95
CA ILE A 163 3.04 4.54 -9.25
C ILE A 163 3.96 5.77 -9.29
N ALA A 164 3.89 6.61 -8.25
CA ALA A 164 4.67 7.84 -8.15
C ALA A 164 6.18 7.56 -7.99
N SER A 165 6.55 6.56 -7.20
CA SER A 165 7.96 6.26 -6.87
C SER A 165 8.79 5.78 -8.07
N GLY A 166 8.17 5.19 -9.09
CA GLY A 166 8.86 4.81 -10.34
C GLY A 166 8.78 5.85 -11.45
N ARG A 167 8.64 7.14 -11.12
CA ARG A 167 8.83 8.27 -12.06
C ARG A 167 10.27 8.80 -12.09
N ASN A 168 11.14 8.30 -11.21
CA ASN A 168 12.56 8.64 -11.17
C ASN A 168 13.41 7.59 -11.89
#